data_AF-A0A2E4ZSR3-F1
#
_entry.id   AF-A0A2E4ZSR3-F1
#
_cell.length_a   1.000
_cell.length_b   1.000
_cell.length_c   1.000
_cell.angle_alpha   90.00
_cell.angle_beta   90.00
_cell.angle_gamma   90.00
#
_symmetry.space_group_name_H-M   'P 1'
#
loop_
_entity.id
_entity.type
_entity.pdbx_description
1 polymer ?
#
loop_
_entity_poly.entity_id
_entity_poly.type
_entity_poly.pdbx_seq_one_letter_code
_entity_poly.pdbx_strand_id
1 'polypeptide(L)'
;MRSFLIDGSCLCMAIALLAGCSDDENRNPAPRASSFEQTEELENLRQQNNDLNWEINRLKPKVPTESGLDMVRSKTTGLWYLDVQREPFTGRAVEKFEDGTWKGEVSFLKGKKDGVERYWHPNGLIRIESQWMNGELHGFVTEWDNRGKLLERRRFRRGEEVSVP
;
A
#
# COMPACT_ATOMS: atom_id res chain seq x y z
N MET A 1 -6.59 -61.64 37.19
CA MET A 1 -5.43 -62.16 36.43
C MET A 1 -5.55 -61.68 35.00
N ARG A 2 -4.40 -61.41 34.38
CA ARG A 2 -4.14 -60.94 32.99
C ARG A 2 -4.95 -61.75 31.95
N SER A 3 -5.33 -61.27 30.76
CA SER A 3 -4.54 -60.67 29.67
C SER A 3 -5.51 -60.15 28.59
N PHE A 4 -5.37 -58.93 28.03
CA PHE A 4 -4.79 -58.60 26.71
C PHE A 4 -4.93 -59.69 25.61
N LEU A 5 -5.52 -59.34 24.45
CA LEU A 5 -4.83 -59.20 23.14
C LEU A 5 -5.82 -58.96 21.97
N ILE A 6 -5.58 -57.82 21.30
CA ILE A 6 -5.61 -57.48 19.85
C ILE A 6 -6.65 -58.11 18.92
N ASP A 7 -7.28 -57.30 18.06
CA ASP A 7 -6.81 -57.04 16.68
C ASP A 7 -7.88 -56.36 15.82
N GLY A 8 -7.42 -55.62 14.81
CA GLY A 8 -8.15 -55.54 13.55
C GLY A 8 -8.67 -54.16 13.16
N SER A 9 -7.76 -53.34 12.68
CA SER A 9 -8.02 -52.25 11.74
C SER A 9 -8.98 -52.70 10.63
N CYS A 10 -10.11 -52.01 10.45
CA CYS A 10 -10.91 -52.15 9.23
C CYS A 10 -11.44 -50.79 8.78
N LEU A 11 -11.09 -50.45 7.54
CA LEU A 11 -11.52 -49.30 6.75
C LEU A 11 -13.01 -49.01 6.93
N CYS A 12 -13.36 -47.82 7.42
CA CYS A 12 -14.68 -47.24 7.16
C CYS A 12 -14.58 -46.29 5.96
N MET A 13 -14.81 -46.84 4.77
CA MET A 13 -15.42 -46.05 3.68
C MET A 13 -16.94 -46.01 3.90
N ALA A 14 -17.51 -44.83 3.63
CA ALA A 14 -18.92 -44.50 3.38
C ALA A 14 -19.85 -44.18 4.58
N ILE A 15 -20.06 -42.87 4.74
CA ILE A 15 -21.34 -42.13 4.85
C ILE A 15 -22.35 -42.56 5.95
N ALA A 16 -22.53 -41.72 6.98
CA ALA A 16 -23.75 -40.91 7.17
C ALA A 16 -23.78 -40.22 8.56
N LEU A 17 -23.79 -38.89 8.53
CA LEU A 17 -24.67 -38.01 9.33
C LEU A 17 -24.58 -38.02 10.88
N LEU A 18 -24.12 -36.88 11.40
CA LEU A 18 -24.75 -36.01 12.42
C LEU A 18 -23.77 -35.53 13.50
N ALA A 19 -23.45 -34.23 13.37
CA ALA A 19 -23.50 -33.20 14.41
C ALA A 19 -22.69 -33.37 15.71
N GLY A 20 -21.89 -32.32 15.98
CA GLY A 20 -21.74 -31.79 17.33
C GLY A 20 -20.31 -31.58 17.79
N CYS A 21 -19.76 -30.39 17.51
CA CYS A 21 -18.73 -29.81 18.36
C CYS A 21 -19.40 -29.37 19.68
N SER A 22 -18.92 -29.89 20.80
CA SER A 22 -18.95 -29.21 22.11
C SER A 22 -17.57 -28.58 22.30
N ASP A 23 -17.35 -27.47 22.97
CA ASP A 23 -18.13 -26.38 23.55
C ASP A 23 -17.01 -25.35 23.82
N ASP A 24 -17.24 -24.05 23.67
CA ASP A 24 -16.76 -23.17 24.73
C ASP A 24 -17.53 -21.85 24.73
N GLU A 25 -18.30 -21.69 25.79
CA GLU A 25 -19.19 -20.59 26.08
C GLU A 25 -18.51 -19.72 27.16
N ASN A 26 -18.12 -18.48 26.84
CA ASN A 26 -17.85 -17.50 27.90
C ASN A 26 -17.99 -16.03 27.43
N ARG A 27 -19.15 -15.43 27.72
CA ARG A 27 -19.39 -14.10 28.38
C ARG A 27 -20.84 -13.62 28.13
N ASN A 28 -21.55 -13.21 29.19
CA ASN A 28 -22.99 -12.87 29.25
C ASN A 28 -23.26 -11.33 29.22
N PRO A 29 -24.50 -10.79 29.13
CA PRO A 29 -25.71 -11.07 28.29
C PRO A 29 -26.17 -9.83 27.48
N ALA A 30 -26.67 -10.00 26.26
CA ALA A 30 -27.71 -9.10 25.73
C ALA A 30 -29.08 -9.72 26.08
N PRO A 31 -30.16 -8.93 26.30
CA PRO A 31 -31.50 -9.52 26.35
C PRO A 31 -31.65 -10.36 25.08
N ARG A 32 -31.86 -11.67 25.21
CA ARG A 32 -32.12 -12.52 24.05
C ARG A 32 -33.48 -12.05 23.53
N ALA A 33 -33.43 -11.10 22.61
CA ALA A 33 -34.55 -10.67 21.81
C ALA A 33 -35.29 -11.94 21.37
N SER A 34 -36.62 -11.89 21.36
CA SER A 34 -37.44 -13.02 20.92
C SER A 34 -36.87 -13.59 19.62
N SER A 35 -36.91 -14.90 19.40
CA SER A 35 -36.49 -15.52 18.13
C SER A 35 -37.05 -14.77 16.92
N PHE A 36 -38.27 -14.24 17.07
CA PHE A 36 -38.92 -13.36 16.10
C PHE A 36 -38.25 -12.00 15.91
N GLU A 37 -37.92 -11.30 17.00
CA GLU A 37 -37.18 -10.02 16.96
C GLU A 37 -35.77 -10.21 16.39
N GLN A 38 -35.11 -11.33 16.70
CA GLN A 38 -33.80 -11.69 16.12
C GLN A 38 -33.91 -11.96 14.61
N THR A 39 -34.98 -12.60 14.15
CA THR A 39 -35.20 -12.84 12.71
C THR A 39 -35.53 -11.57 11.95
N GLU A 40 -36.31 -10.67 12.55
CA GLU A 40 -36.65 -9.36 11.98
C GLU A 40 -35.41 -8.46 11.92
N GLU A 41 -34.60 -8.45 12.98
CA GLU A 41 -33.32 -7.76 13.00
C GLU A 41 -32.36 -8.33 11.94
N LEU A 42 -32.29 -9.66 11.80
CA LEU A 42 -31.45 -10.31 10.79
C LEU A 42 -31.89 -9.95 9.36
N GLU A 43 -33.19 -9.89 9.10
CA GLU A 43 -33.74 -9.52 7.79
C GLU A 43 -33.52 -8.04 7.47
N ASN A 44 -33.69 -7.16 8.46
CA ASN A 44 -33.38 -5.73 8.33
C ASN A 44 -31.88 -5.50 8.07
N LEU A 45 -31.00 -6.21 8.79
CA LEU A 45 -29.56 -6.15 8.58
C LEU A 45 -29.15 -6.69 7.21
N ARG A 46 -29.82 -7.73 6.71
CA ARG A 46 -29.60 -8.24 5.34
C ARG A 46 -30.01 -7.20 4.30
N GLN A 47 -31.13 -6.53 4.50
CA GLN A 47 -31.58 -5.46 3.62
C GLN A 47 -30.58 -4.29 3.61
N GLN A 48 -30.13 -3.84 4.78
CA GLN A 48 -29.11 -2.79 4.89
C GLN A 48 -27.78 -3.17 4.20
N ASN A 49 -27.33 -4.41 4.33
CA ASN A 49 -26.12 -4.88 3.64
C ASN A 49 -26.26 -4.89 2.13
N ASN A 50 -27.43 -5.25 1.60
CA ASN A 50 -27.71 -5.20 0.18
C ASN A 50 -27.70 -3.77 -0.35
N ASP A 51 -28.30 -2.83 0.41
CA ASP A 51 -28.34 -1.41 0.05
C ASP A 51 -26.94 -0.78 0.08
N LEU A 52 -26.13 -1.10 1.11
CA LEU A 52 -24.73 -0.67 1.20
C LEU A 52 -23.86 -1.24 0.07
N ASN A 53 -24.05 -2.52 -0.28
CA ASN A 53 -23.33 -3.14 -1.40
C ASN A 53 -23.71 -2.50 -2.73
N TRP A 54 -24.99 -2.16 -2.92
CA TRP A 54 -25.44 -1.42 -4.10
C TRP A 54 -24.79 -0.04 -4.16
N GLU A 55 -24.74 0.69 -3.04
CA GLU A 55 -24.13 2.01 -2.94
C GLU A 55 -22.62 1.96 -3.20
N ILE A 56 -21.93 0.97 -2.63
CA ILE A 56 -20.52 0.71 -2.88
C ILE A 56 -20.29 0.39 -4.36
N ASN A 57 -21.09 -0.46 -5.00
CA ASN A 57 -20.93 -0.78 -6.42
C ASN A 57 -21.29 0.39 -7.35
N ARG A 58 -22.20 1.28 -6.92
CA ARG A 58 -22.50 2.54 -7.58
C ARG A 58 -21.36 3.56 -7.47
N LEU A 59 -20.64 3.56 -6.34
CA LEU A 59 -19.56 4.50 -6.06
C LEU A 59 -18.18 3.98 -6.48
N LYS A 60 -17.97 2.66 -6.54
CA LYS A 60 -16.73 2.01 -7.02
C LYS A 60 -16.24 2.52 -8.38
N PRO A 61 -17.05 2.67 -9.43
CA PRO A 61 -16.59 3.22 -10.70
C PRO A 61 -16.28 4.73 -10.64
N LYS A 62 -16.59 5.42 -9.53
CA LYS A 62 -16.30 6.84 -9.29
C LYS A 62 -15.03 7.09 -8.48
N VAL A 63 -14.39 6.03 -7.99
CA VAL A 63 -13.08 6.09 -7.35
C VAL A 63 -12.06 5.72 -8.43
N PRO A 64 -11.20 6.65 -8.88
CA PRO A 64 -10.24 6.33 -9.92
C PRO A 64 -9.20 5.35 -9.39
N THR A 65 -9.14 4.16 -9.99
CA THR A 65 -8.18 3.10 -9.69
C THR A 65 -6.99 3.25 -10.64
N GLU A 66 -5.81 3.43 -10.05
CA GLU A 66 -4.43 3.20 -10.55
C GLU A 66 -3.62 4.35 -11.20
N SER A 67 -2.41 4.48 -10.62
CA SER A 67 -1.11 4.71 -11.31
C SER A 67 -0.90 6.00 -12.10
N GLY A 68 -0.62 7.09 -11.38
CA GLY A 68 -0.01 8.32 -11.93
C GLY A 68 -0.81 9.57 -11.57
N LEU A 69 -0.24 10.46 -10.74
CA LEU A 69 -0.90 11.69 -10.31
C LEU A 69 -0.94 12.74 -11.44
N ASP A 70 -2.07 12.86 -12.15
CA ASP A 70 -2.31 13.83 -13.23
C ASP A 70 -3.18 15.07 -12.84
N MET A 71 -2.56 16.14 -12.29
CA MET A 71 -3.27 17.39 -11.95
C MET A 71 -3.62 18.17 -13.20
N VAL A 72 -4.93 18.45 -13.40
CA VAL A 72 -5.46 19.13 -14.59
C VAL A 72 -6.14 20.44 -14.25
N ARG A 73 -5.76 21.51 -14.95
CA ARG A 73 -6.36 22.85 -14.82
C ARG A 73 -7.52 23.07 -15.79
N SER A 74 -8.65 23.53 -15.27
CA SER A 74 -9.73 24.13 -16.06
C SER A 74 -9.36 25.53 -16.56
N LYS A 75 -9.41 25.74 -17.89
CA LYS A 75 -9.09 27.03 -18.53
C LYS A 75 -10.26 28.03 -18.53
N THR A 76 -11.50 27.55 -18.44
CA THR A 76 -12.72 28.36 -18.52
C THR A 76 -13.10 28.96 -17.16
N THR A 77 -12.88 28.20 -16.08
CA THR A 77 -13.13 28.64 -14.70
C THR A 77 -11.84 29.01 -13.95
N GLY A 78 -10.67 28.60 -14.46
CA GLY A 78 -9.37 28.81 -13.82
C GLY A 78 -9.01 27.82 -12.69
N LEU A 79 -9.91 26.89 -12.36
CA LEU A 79 -9.80 25.98 -11.22
C LEU A 79 -8.98 24.72 -11.56
N TRP A 80 -8.08 24.33 -10.67
CA TRP A 80 -7.26 23.12 -10.79
C TRP A 80 -7.93 21.94 -10.09
N TYR A 81 -7.83 20.75 -10.69
CA TYR A 81 -8.32 19.50 -10.13
C TYR A 81 -7.27 18.39 -10.34
N LEU A 82 -6.69 17.92 -9.23
CA LEU A 82 -6.35 16.52 -8.93
C LEU A 82 -5.77 16.49 -7.51
N ASP A 83 -5.84 15.32 -6.89
CA ASP A 83 -5.56 15.01 -5.49
C ASP A 83 -6.55 15.68 -4.53
N VAL A 84 -7.77 15.14 -4.50
CA VAL A 84 -8.82 15.55 -3.56
C VAL A 84 -8.46 15.19 -2.10
N GLN A 85 -7.46 14.31 -1.86
CA GLN A 85 -7.15 13.83 -0.52
C GLN A 85 -5.94 14.53 0.12
N ARG A 86 -5.12 15.26 -0.65
CA ARG A 86 -3.87 15.90 -0.18
C ARG A 86 -2.97 14.91 0.57
N GLU A 87 -3.03 13.63 0.21
CA GLU A 87 -2.27 12.61 0.90
C GLU A 87 -0.81 12.70 0.48
N PRO A 88 0.12 12.96 1.41
CA PRO A 88 1.50 13.15 1.03
C PRO A 88 2.10 11.86 0.46
N PHE A 89 2.54 11.91 -0.80
CA PHE A 89 3.07 10.75 -1.53
C PHE A 89 4.21 10.05 -0.77
N THR A 90 4.12 8.73 -0.63
CA THR A 90 5.18 7.87 -0.08
C THR A 90 5.48 6.78 -1.09
N GLY A 91 6.73 6.69 -1.53
CA GLY A 91 7.15 5.75 -2.55
C GLY A 91 8.27 6.31 -3.43
N ARG A 92 8.56 5.60 -4.52
CA ARG A 92 9.59 5.99 -5.49
C ARG A 92 8.94 6.52 -6.76
N ALA A 93 9.23 7.77 -7.11
CA ALA A 93 8.87 8.36 -8.39
C ALA A 93 9.99 8.07 -9.40
N VAL A 94 9.61 7.79 -10.65
CA VAL A 94 10.55 7.47 -11.73
C VAL A 94 10.18 8.30 -12.95
N GLU A 95 11.20 8.88 -13.58
CA GLU A 95 11.14 9.54 -14.88
C GLU A 95 11.95 8.71 -15.89
N LYS A 96 11.38 8.49 -17.06
CA LYS A 96 12.04 7.82 -18.19
C LYS A 96 12.19 8.79 -19.36
N PHE A 97 13.17 8.56 -20.20
CA PHE A 97 13.28 9.21 -21.50
C PHE A 97 12.20 8.67 -22.47
N GLU A 98 12.05 9.33 -23.63
CA GLU A 98 11.08 8.91 -24.67
C GLU A 98 11.33 7.49 -25.19
N ASP A 99 12.60 7.05 -25.16
CA ASP A 99 13.02 5.70 -25.54
C ASP A 99 12.79 4.64 -24.44
N GLY A 100 12.26 5.05 -23.28
CA GLY A 100 12.01 4.19 -22.13
C GLY A 100 13.21 3.95 -21.21
N THR A 101 14.37 4.54 -21.49
CA THR A 101 15.55 4.47 -20.62
C THR A 101 15.38 5.33 -19.36
N TRP A 102 16.13 5.02 -18.30
CA TRP A 102 16.02 5.71 -17.02
C TRP A 102 16.54 7.15 -17.12
N LYS A 103 15.72 8.13 -16.74
CA LYS A 103 16.11 9.55 -16.70
C LYS A 103 16.34 10.02 -15.27
N GLY A 104 15.46 9.64 -14.36
CA GLY A 104 15.58 9.98 -12.95
C GLY A 104 14.74 9.10 -12.04
N GLU A 105 15.14 8.99 -10.78
CA GLU A 105 14.35 8.37 -9.73
C GLU A 105 14.50 9.17 -8.44
N VAL A 106 13.43 9.25 -7.66
CA VAL A 106 13.41 9.99 -6.39
C VAL A 106 12.55 9.24 -5.39
N SER A 107 13.09 9.01 -4.19
CA SER A 107 12.33 8.45 -3.07
C SER A 107 11.65 9.55 -2.25
N PHE A 108 10.39 9.32 -1.90
CA PHE A 108 9.56 10.20 -1.08
C PHE A 108 8.98 9.47 0.12
N LEU A 109 8.91 10.18 1.25
CA LEU A 109 8.20 9.78 2.45
C LEU A 109 7.31 10.95 2.89
N LYS A 110 6.01 10.69 3.00
CA LYS A 110 5.01 11.69 3.41
C LYS A 110 5.18 13.02 2.65
N GLY A 111 5.30 12.94 1.33
CA GLY A 111 5.37 14.08 0.41
C GLY A 111 6.70 14.81 0.38
N LYS A 112 7.71 14.36 1.15
CA LYS A 112 9.05 14.95 1.18
C LYS A 112 10.05 13.98 0.60
N LYS A 113 11.10 14.48 -0.07
CA LYS A 113 12.22 13.62 -0.49
C LYS A 113 12.84 12.96 0.74
N ASP A 114 12.96 11.65 0.71
CA ASP A 114 13.53 10.86 1.81
C ASP A 114 14.13 9.57 1.24
N GLY A 115 15.46 9.43 1.35
CA GLY A 115 16.23 8.39 0.69
C GLY A 115 17.09 8.94 -0.45
N VAL A 116 17.21 8.15 -1.53
CA VAL A 116 18.13 8.46 -2.64
C VAL A 116 17.37 9.08 -3.81
N GLU A 117 18.01 10.07 -4.43
CA GLU A 117 17.65 10.64 -5.71
C GLU A 117 18.77 10.36 -6.71
N ARG A 118 18.43 9.86 -7.90
CA ARG A 118 19.38 9.62 -8.98
C ARG A 118 18.89 10.21 -10.28
N TYR A 119 19.82 10.69 -11.08
CA TYR A 119 19.61 11.03 -12.48
C TYR A 119 20.66 10.35 -13.33
N TRP A 120 20.28 9.96 -14.54
CA TRP A 120 21.17 9.32 -15.50
C TRP A 120 21.38 10.20 -16.73
N HIS A 121 22.54 10.05 -17.33
CA HIS A 121 22.81 10.52 -18.68
C HIS A 121 22.05 9.64 -19.70
N PRO A 122 21.80 10.12 -20.94
CA PRO A 122 21.14 9.32 -21.97
C PRO A 122 21.84 7.99 -22.32
N ASN A 123 23.13 7.86 -21.99
CA ASN A 123 23.88 6.61 -22.15
C ASN A 123 23.69 5.61 -20.99
N GLY A 124 22.82 5.90 -20.03
CA GLY A 124 22.53 5.06 -18.88
C GLY A 124 23.53 5.15 -17.73
N LEU A 125 24.56 6.00 -17.81
CA LEU A 125 25.48 6.25 -16.70
C LEU A 125 24.88 7.23 -15.70
N ILE A 126 25.17 7.06 -14.41
CA ILE A 126 24.70 7.99 -13.37
C ILE A 126 25.32 9.38 -13.64
N ARG A 127 24.47 10.40 -13.62
CA ARG A 127 24.84 11.81 -13.71
C ARG A 127 24.94 12.42 -12.32
N ILE A 128 23.90 12.24 -11.50
CA ILE A 128 23.84 12.75 -10.14
C ILE A 128 23.25 11.67 -9.22
N GLU A 129 23.81 11.55 -8.02
CA GLU A 129 23.22 10.82 -6.89
C GLU A 129 23.22 11.73 -5.66
N SER A 130 22.06 11.88 -5.01
CA SER A 130 21.88 12.74 -3.84
C SER A 130 21.12 12.00 -2.73
N GLN A 131 21.50 12.26 -1.48
CA GLN A 131 20.85 11.67 -0.30
C GLN A 131 20.00 12.71 0.44
N TRP A 132 18.76 12.35 0.71
CA TRP A 132 17.73 13.21 1.30
C TRP A 132 17.19 12.60 2.59
N MET A 133 16.83 13.45 3.55
CA MET A 133 16.11 13.08 4.76
C MET A 133 15.13 14.20 5.12
N ASN A 134 13.85 13.87 5.27
CA ASN A 134 12.79 14.83 5.59
C ASN A 134 12.74 16.07 4.67
N GLY A 135 13.08 15.91 3.39
CA GLY A 135 13.09 16.97 2.38
C GLY A 135 14.36 17.82 2.34
N GLU A 136 15.38 17.49 3.14
CA GLU A 136 16.66 18.20 3.17
C GLU A 136 17.80 17.28 2.70
N LEU A 137 18.84 17.86 2.08
CA LEU A 137 20.05 17.11 1.77
C LEU A 137 20.71 16.63 3.08
N HIS A 138 20.95 15.33 3.17
CA HIS A 138 21.54 14.70 4.34
C HIS A 138 22.37 13.49 3.93
N GLY A 139 23.66 13.70 3.70
CA GLY A 139 24.56 12.69 3.17
C GLY A 139 25.42 13.25 2.05
N PHE A 140 25.64 12.48 0.99
CA PHE A 140 26.45 12.94 -0.15
C PHE A 140 25.58 13.40 -1.32
N VAL A 141 26.09 14.41 -2.01
CA VAL A 141 25.73 14.75 -3.39
C VAL A 141 26.96 14.46 -4.24
N THR A 142 26.79 13.60 -5.23
CA THR A 142 27.87 13.18 -6.12
C THR A 142 27.45 13.39 -7.56
N GLU A 143 28.32 14.00 -8.36
CA GLU A 143 28.09 14.26 -9.77
C GLU A 143 29.18 13.64 -10.62
N TRP A 144 28.78 13.05 -11.74
CA TRP A 144 29.66 12.41 -12.71
C TRP A 144 29.38 12.93 -14.12
N ASP A 145 30.43 12.97 -14.94
CA ASP A 145 30.30 13.28 -16.36
C ASP A 145 29.66 12.12 -17.15
N ASN A 146 29.40 12.36 -18.44
CA ASN A 146 28.82 11.35 -19.33
C ASN A 146 29.76 10.16 -19.63
N ARG A 147 30.97 10.12 -19.07
CA ARG A 147 31.90 8.99 -19.14
C ARG A 147 32.02 8.27 -17.79
N GLY A 148 31.25 8.69 -16.79
CA GLY A 148 31.31 8.15 -15.43
C GLY A 148 32.48 8.67 -14.59
N LYS A 149 33.19 9.71 -15.05
CA LYS A 149 34.25 10.34 -14.25
C LYS A 149 33.62 11.22 -13.18
N LEU A 150 34.07 11.06 -11.94
CA LEU A 150 33.68 11.91 -10.83
C LEU A 150 34.05 13.37 -11.11
N LEU A 151 33.06 14.25 -11.09
CA LEU A 151 33.24 15.70 -11.21
C LEU A 151 33.32 16.34 -9.84
N GLU A 152 32.37 16.00 -8.98
CA GLU A 152 32.23 16.62 -7.67
C GLU A 152 31.63 15.63 -6.67
N ARG A 153 32.06 15.74 -5.41
CA ARG A 153 31.42 15.08 -4.28
C ARG A 153 31.39 16.02 -3.09
N ARG A 154 30.18 16.39 -2.66
CA ARG A 154 29.93 17.25 -1.51
C ARG A 154 29.16 16.51 -0.44
N ARG A 155 29.40 16.87 0.83
CA ARG A 155 28.69 16.29 1.98
C ARG A 155 27.76 17.34 2.58
N PHE A 156 26.55 16.94 2.89
CA PHE A 156 25.51 17.79 3.48
C PHE A 156 24.98 17.21 4.78
N ARG A 157 24.57 18.09 5.69
CA ARG A 157 23.86 17.73 6.92
C ARG A 157 22.75 18.75 7.16
N ARG A 158 21.50 18.32 7.04
CA ARG A 158 20.31 19.19 7.22
C ARG A 158 20.32 20.38 6.25
N GLY A 159 20.62 20.10 4.98
CA GLY A 159 20.67 21.11 3.91
C GLY A 159 21.97 21.93 3.86
N GLU A 160 22.80 21.92 4.89
CA GLU A 160 24.06 22.67 4.91
C GLU A 160 25.23 21.82 4.43
N GLU A 161 26.09 22.41 3.59
CA GLU A 161 27.32 21.78 3.14
C GLU A 161 28.32 21.70 4.29
N VAL A 162 28.82 20.49 4.56
CA VAL A 162 29.82 20.23 5.59
C VAL A 162 31.12 19.87 4.88
N SER A 163 32.16 20.67 5.10
CA SER A 163 33.49 20.34 4.62
C SER A 163 33.90 19.00 5.23
N VAL A 164 34.27 18.04 4.38
CA VAL A 164 34.87 16.79 4.85
C VAL A 164 36.32 17.13 5.22
N PRO A 165 36.73 17.00 6.50
CA PRO A 165 38.11 17.22 6.90
C PRO A 165 39.04 16.12 6.35
#